data_AF-A0A374TD24-F1
#
_entry.id   AF-A0A374TD24-F1
#
_cell.length_a   1.000
_cell.length_b   1.000
_cell.length_c   1.000
_cell.angle_alpha   90.00
_cell.angle_beta   90.00
_cell.angle_gamma   90.00
#
_symmetry.space_group_name_H-M   'P 1'
#
loop_
_entity.id
_entity.type
_entity.pdbx_description
1 polymer ?
#
loop_
_entity_poly.entity_id
_entity_poly.type
_entity_poly.pdbx_seq_one_letter_code
_entity_poly.pdbx_strand_id
1 'polypeptide(L)'
;MQGQEKVVPLKYGNMDHWVIRNIKESAIIGGNQKTVYAVGPNMTIHGNTPYTNKGGSPWGSSNVLAHVSGIYKTNNSVYRDRHGSGYCAKLETHIEKVKVLGLINIKVLAAGSLFLGNVREPITSTKDGPKAINWGIPFTARPKALRFDYKTSLPNVANRIKQNGFSGASTVAGRDHAIVVLYLQKRHEDAKGNITAKRVGTMVVRYGKSTNGWVEDATYTIHYGDIRHMAGYHAATMGLRSTDYARNSKGKSVPVREVGWAAADETPTHLILQFSSSDGGAYIGTPGNTLWIDNVSLVY
;
A
#
# COMPACT_ATOMS: atom_id res chain seq x y z
N MET A 1 -20.29 -33.71 3.14
CA MET A 1 -20.86 -32.37 3.31
C MET A 1 -19.76 -31.36 2.99
N GLN A 2 -19.85 -30.64 1.87
CA GLN A 2 -18.96 -29.51 1.62
C GLN A 2 -19.34 -28.40 2.61
N GLY A 3 -18.41 -28.04 3.49
CA GLY A 3 -18.64 -26.97 4.47
C GLY A 3 -18.92 -25.65 3.76
N GLN A 4 -19.87 -24.88 4.29
CA GLN A 4 -20.23 -23.56 3.78
C GLN A 4 -19.01 -22.62 3.83
N GLU A 5 -18.75 -21.92 2.71
CA GLU A 5 -17.68 -20.93 2.59
C GLU A 5 -17.83 -19.84 3.67
N LYS A 6 -16.76 -19.57 4.43
CA LYS A 6 -16.78 -18.50 5.45
C LYS A 6 -16.02 -17.28 4.95
N VAL A 7 -16.74 -16.17 4.77
CA VAL A 7 -16.19 -14.87 4.40
C VAL A 7 -16.04 -14.00 5.64
N VAL A 8 -14.84 -13.49 5.90
CA VAL A 8 -14.52 -12.66 7.06
C VAL A 8 -14.01 -11.30 6.59
N PRO A 9 -14.79 -10.21 6.72
CA PRO A 9 -14.35 -8.86 6.37
C PRO A 9 -13.14 -8.42 7.19
N LEU A 10 -12.20 -7.73 6.55
CA LEU A 10 -11.20 -6.96 7.30
C LEU A 10 -11.88 -5.75 7.93
N LYS A 11 -11.43 -5.34 9.12
CA LYS A 11 -11.99 -4.17 9.80
C LYS A 11 -11.82 -2.91 8.94
N TYR A 12 -12.90 -2.18 8.69
CA TYR A 12 -12.98 -1.08 7.72
C TYR A 12 -12.64 -1.48 6.26
N GLY A 13 -12.74 -2.77 5.92
CA GLY A 13 -12.47 -3.29 4.58
C GLY A 13 -13.54 -2.94 3.54
N ASN A 14 -14.74 -2.55 3.99
CA ASN A 14 -15.83 -1.99 3.17
C ASN A 14 -15.65 -0.51 2.84
N MET A 15 -14.51 0.09 3.23
CA MET A 15 -14.10 1.44 2.84
C MET A 15 -15.14 2.56 3.03
N ASP A 16 -16.15 2.39 3.89
CA ASP A 16 -17.23 3.36 4.12
C ASP A 16 -16.85 4.48 5.09
N HIS A 17 -15.81 4.25 5.90
CA HIS A 17 -15.42 5.14 6.98
C HIS A 17 -14.03 5.72 6.79
N TRP A 18 -13.92 7.04 7.02
CA TRP A 18 -12.71 7.77 6.72
C TRP A 18 -12.38 8.83 7.77
N VAL A 19 -11.10 8.88 8.12
CA VAL A 19 -10.48 10.03 8.75
C VAL A 19 -10.12 11.05 7.67
N ILE A 20 -10.69 12.24 7.74
CA ILE A 20 -10.36 13.38 6.90
C ILE A 20 -9.31 14.23 7.61
N ARG A 21 -8.21 14.55 6.93
CA ARG A 21 -7.10 15.34 7.50
C ARG A 21 -6.89 16.60 6.67
N ASN A 22 -6.98 17.76 7.31
CA ASN A 22 -6.74 19.06 6.69
C ASN A 22 -5.37 19.59 7.11
N ILE A 23 -4.41 19.54 6.19
CA ILE A 23 -2.99 19.85 6.43
C ILE A 23 -2.63 21.14 5.69
N LYS A 24 -1.92 22.05 6.38
CA LYS A 24 -1.37 23.27 5.77
C LYS A 24 0.10 23.05 5.40
N GLU A 25 0.41 23.01 4.11
CA GLU A 25 1.81 22.94 3.66
C GLU A 25 2.57 24.23 4.03
N SER A 26 3.89 24.16 4.18
CA SER A 26 4.68 25.35 4.53
C SER A 26 4.63 26.43 3.45
N ALA A 27 4.64 27.70 3.85
CA ALA A 27 4.56 28.86 2.92
C ALA A 27 5.67 28.86 1.86
N ILE A 28 6.88 28.43 2.24
CA ILE A 28 8.04 28.32 1.33
C ILE A 28 7.79 27.40 0.13
N ILE A 29 6.83 26.48 0.22
CA ILE A 29 6.42 25.59 -0.88
C ILE A 29 5.04 25.92 -1.46
N GLY A 30 4.56 27.15 -1.24
CA GLY A 30 3.28 27.65 -1.73
C GLY A 30 2.16 27.69 -0.70
N GLY A 31 2.35 27.11 0.50
CA GLY A 31 1.39 27.28 1.59
C GLY A 31 0.01 26.64 1.35
N ASN A 32 -0.11 25.62 0.49
CA ASN A 32 -1.41 25.07 0.12
C ASN A 32 -2.12 24.39 1.30
N GLN A 33 -3.43 24.55 1.38
CA GLN A 33 -4.28 23.70 2.21
C GLN A 33 -4.58 22.41 1.44
N LYS A 34 -4.33 21.25 2.04
CA LYS A 34 -4.62 19.95 1.43
C LYS A 34 -5.47 19.08 2.34
N THR A 35 -6.52 18.50 1.77
CA THR A 35 -7.31 17.45 2.39
C THR A 35 -6.74 16.09 1.96
N VAL A 36 -6.37 15.27 2.93
CA VAL A 36 -5.92 13.89 2.72
C VAL A 36 -6.76 12.93 3.55
N TYR A 37 -6.77 11.66 3.14
CA TYR A 37 -7.68 10.66 3.68
C TYR A 37 -6.93 9.48 4.29
N ALA A 38 -7.50 8.88 5.33
CA ALA A 38 -7.08 7.58 5.85
C ALA A 38 -8.31 6.74 6.20
N VAL A 39 -8.28 5.44 5.92
CA VAL A 39 -9.38 4.52 6.26
C VAL A 39 -9.42 4.32 7.77
N GLY A 40 -10.59 4.52 8.39
CA GLY A 40 -10.75 4.48 9.83
C GLY A 40 -12.08 5.12 10.26
N PRO A 41 -12.29 5.44 11.55
CA PRO A 41 -13.54 6.04 12.01
C PRO A 41 -13.80 7.39 11.32
N ASN A 42 -15.08 7.73 11.15
CA ASN A 42 -15.49 9.02 10.61
C ASN A 42 -15.11 10.14 11.58
N MET A 43 -14.08 10.90 11.21
CA MET A 43 -13.64 12.07 11.98
C MET A 43 -12.84 13.02 11.10
N THR A 44 -12.70 14.26 11.56
CA THR A 44 -11.85 15.27 10.91
C THR A 44 -10.74 15.71 11.85
N ILE A 45 -9.51 15.77 11.32
CA ILE A 45 -8.32 16.25 12.02
C ILE A 45 -7.81 17.48 11.29
N HIS A 46 -7.55 18.55 12.02
CA HIS A 46 -6.99 19.78 11.48
C HIS A 46 -5.54 19.97 11.95
N GLY A 47 -4.73 20.58 11.10
CA GLY A 47 -3.35 20.93 11.40
C GLY A 47 -2.35 19.85 11.01
N ASN A 48 -1.09 20.17 11.26
CA ASN A 48 0.07 19.39 10.82
C ASN A 48 0.46 18.33 11.86
N THR A 49 -0.54 17.64 12.42
CA THR A 49 -0.34 16.63 13.45
C THR A 49 0.05 15.30 12.80
N PRO A 50 1.13 14.65 13.28
CA PRO A 50 1.48 13.29 12.86
C PRO A 50 0.32 12.32 13.08
N TYR A 51 -0.01 11.53 12.06
CA TYR A 51 -1.11 10.58 12.11
C TYR A 51 -0.67 9.19 12.54
N THR A 52 -1.54 8.56 13.32
CA THR A 52 -1.54 7.14 13.63
C THR A 52 -2.95 6.61 13.39
N ASN A 53 -3.06 5.37 12.91
CA ASN A 53 -4.36 4.77 12.60
C ASN A 53 -5.33 4.90 13.78
N LYS A 54 -6.57 5.32 13.50
CA LYS A 54 -7.61 5.56 14.52
C LYS A 54 -8.64 4.44 14.54
N GLY A 55 -9.35 4.29 15.66
CA GLY A 55 -10.46 3.34 15.82
C GLY A 55 -10.08 1.87 15.60
N GLY A 56 -8.80 1.52 15.78
CA GLY A 56 -8.27 0.18 15.51
C GLY A 56 -8.23 -0.18 14.02
N SER A 57 -8.20 0.80 13.13
CA SER A 57 -8.02 0.55 11.69
C SER A 57 -6.66 -0.11 11.41
N PRO A 58 -6.61 -1.21 10.64
CA PRO A 58 -5.35 -1.84 10.26
C PRO A 58 -4.69 -1.18 9.04
N TRP A 59 -5.31 -0.14 8.46
CA TRP A 59 -4.93 0.41 7.16
C TRP A 59 -3.96 1.58 7.27
N GLY A 60 -2.77 1.42 6.71
CA GLY A 60 -1.85 2.49 6.33
C GLY A 60 -2.02 2.88 4.86
N SER A 61 -1.52 4.05 4.47
CA SER A 61 -1.56 4.49 3.08
C SER A 61 -0.36 5.36 2.69
N SER A 62 -0.25 5.68 1.41
CA SER A 62 0.72 6.64 0.84
C SER A 62 0.36 8.12 1.11
N ASN A 63 -0.75 8.39 1.78
CA ASN A 63 -1.11 9.74 2.24
C ASN A 63 -0.42 10.05 3.56
N VAL A 64 0.80 10.57 3.47
CA VAL A 64 1.66 10.80 4.64
C VAL A 64 2.00 12.26 4.84
N LEU A 65 2.09 12.68 6.10
CA LEU A 65 2.71 13.94 6.48
C LEU A 65 4.24 13.79 6.52
N ALA A 66 4.94 14.68 5.83
CA ALA A 66 6.38 14.85 5.92
C ALA A 66 6.71 16.18 6.63
N HIS A 67 7.77 16.16 7.43
CA HIS A 67 8.37 17.33 8.05
C HIS A 67 9.88 17.22 7.92
N VAL A 68 10.42 17.77 6.82
CA VAL A 68 11.83 17.65 6.44
C VAL A 68 12.43 19.03 6.47
N SER A 69 13.49 19.23 7.26
CA SER A 69 14.19 20.52 7.39
C SER A 69 13.26 21.71 7.68
N GLY A 70 12.28 21.53 8.56
CA GLY A 70 11.31 22.59 8.92
C GLY A 70 10.16 22.77 7.92
N ILE A 71 10.09 21.96 6.87
CA ILE A 71 9.10 22.09 5.80
C ILE A 71 8.05 20.99 5.94
N TYR A 72 6.80 21.38 6.18
CA TYR A 72 5.66 20.48 6.14
C TYR A 72 5.16 20.28 4.72
N LYS A 73 4.99 19.02 4.34
CA LYS A 73 4.47 18.60 3.03
C LYS A 73 3.56 17.39 3.22
N THR A 74 2.50 17.29 2.43
CA THR A 74 1.70 16.05 2.36
C THR A 74 1.52 15.61 0.91
N ASN A 75 1.16 14.35 0.70
CA ASN A 75 0.74 13.82 -0.59
C ASN A 75 -0.70 13.30 -0.48
N ASN A 76 -1.49 13.48 -1.54
CA ASN A 76 -2.79 12.81 -1.65
C ASN A 76 -2.77 11.92 -2.90
N SER A 77 -2.70 10.61 -2.69
CA SER A 77 -2.74 9.59 -3.73
C SER A 77 -3.75 8.48 -3.42
N VAL A 78 -4.39 8.54 -2.25
CA VAL A 78 -5.52 7.69 -1.87
C VAL A 78 -6.70 8.59 -1.52
N TYR A 79 -7.79 8.43 -2.25
CA TYR A 79 -8.98 9.26 -2.15
C TYR A 79 -10.15 8.42 -1.66
N ARG A 80 -11.08 9.07 -0.98
CA ARG A 80 -12.42 8.52 -0.79
C ARG A 80 -13.24 8.80 -2.05
N ASP A 81 -13.82 7.76 -2.64
CA ASP A 81 -14.69 7.85 -3.82
C ASP A 81 -15.97 7.03 -3.58
N ARG A 82 -16.90 6.97 -4.54
CA ARG A 82 -18.19 6.29 -4.40
C ARG A 82 -18.20 4.88 -4.97
N HIS A 83 -18.86 3.98 -4.23
CA HIS A 83 -19.29 2.66 -4.71
C HIS A 83 -20.68 2.36 -4.11
N GLY A 84 -21.68 2.12 -4.97
CA GLY A 84 -23.07 2.00 -4.54
C GLY A 84 -23.54 3.19 -3.68
N SER A 85 -24.20 2.90 -2.56
CA SER A 85 -24.62 3.89 -1.55
C SER A 85 -23.49 4.30 -0.60
N GLY A 86 -22.38 3.58 -0.61
CA GLY A 86 -21.25 3.73 0.31
C GLY A 86 -20.09 4.54 -0.26
N TYR A 87 -18.88 4.17 0.17
CA TYR A 87 -17.62 4.72 -0.29
C TYR A 87 -16.60 3.61 -0.58
N CYS A 88 -15.65 3.92 -1.45
CA CYS A 88 -14.51 3.05 -1.75
C CYS A 88 -13.20 3.82 -1.67
N ALA A 89 -12.07 3.09 -1.71
CA ALA A 89 -10.75 3.69 -1.82
C ALA A 89 -10.34 3.81 -3.28
N LYS A 90 -10.04 5.03 -3.75
CA LYS A 90 -9.44 5.30 -5.07
C LYS A 90 -7.95 5.58 -4.91
N LEU A 91 -7.10 4.73 -5.47
CA LEU A 91 -5.65 4.85 -5.46
C LEU A 91 -5.20 5.34 -6.83
N GLU A 92 -4.48 6.46 -6.89
CA GLU A 92 -4.06 7.08 -8.15
C GLU A 92 -2.55 7.28 -8.20
N THR A 93 -1.94 6.92 -9.33
CA THR A 93 -0.58 7.31 -9.66
C THR A 93 -0.61 8.69 -10.29
N HIS A 94 0.06 9.67 -9.69
CA HIS A 94 0.12 11.04 -10.22
C HIS A 94 1.50 11.67 -10.05
N ILE A 95 1.67 12.85 -10.67
CA ILE A 95 2.85 13.69 -10.46
C ILE A 95 2.53 14.73 -9.39
N GLU A 96 3.13 14.54 -8.22
CA GLU A 96 3.11 15.53 -7.15
C GLU A 96 4.06 16.67 -7.53
N LYS A 97 3.52 17.90 -7.51
CA LYS A 97 4.26 19.12 -7.88
C LYS A 97 4.50 19.95 -6.64
N VAL A 98 5.73 20.42 -6.48
CA VAL A 98 6.12 21.36 -5.43
C VAL A 98 6.83 22.54 -6.07
N LYS A 99 6.45 23.76 -5.69
CA LYS A 99 7.15 24.98 -6.08
C LYS A 99 7.85 25.56 -4.87
N VAL A 100 9.17 25.49 -4.81
CA VAL A 100 9.95 26.09 -3.74
C VAL A 100 10.20 27.56 -4.08
N LEU A 101 9.79 28.47 -3.19
CA LEU A 101 9.90 29.93 -3.33
C LEU A 101 9.31 30.47 -4.65
N GLY A 102 8.40 29.73 -5.29
CA GLY A 102 7.84 30.08 -6.61
C GLY A 102 8.79 29.87 -7.80
N LEU A 103 10.06 29.54 -7.56
CA LEU A 103 11.12 29.49 -8.58
C LEU A 103 11.47 28.06 -8.99
N ILE A 104 11.56 27.14 -8.04
CA ILE A 104 12.08 25.79 -8.28
C ILE A 104 10.92 24.79 -8.35
N ASN A 105 10.72 24.19 -9.52
CA ASN A 105 9.71 23.16 -9.74
C ASN A 105 10.28 21.77 -9.44
N ILE A 106 9.78 21.13 -8.40
CA ILE A 106 10.07 19.73 -8.08
C ILE A 106 8.87 18.91 -8.49
N LYS A 107 9.11 17.85 -9.25
CA LYS A 107 8.09 16.89 -9.68
C LYS A 107 8.48 15.52 -9.19
N VAL A 108 7.56 14.83 -8.53
CA VAL A 108 7.78 13.47 -8.04
C VAL A 108 6.60 12.61 -8.46
N LEU A 109 6.86 11.46 -9.05
CA LEU A 109 5.82 10.46 -9.28
C LEU A 109 5.51 9.75 -7.97
N ALA A 110 4.23 9.74 -7.61
CA ALA A 110 3.72 9.05 -6.44
C ALA A 110 2.63 8.07 -6.88
N ALA A 111 2.77 6.80 -6.48
CA ALA A 111 1.72 5.81 -6.61
C ALA A 111 0.81 5.85 -5.38
N GLY A 112 -0.50 5.70 -5.60
CA GLY A 112 -1.47 5.46 -4.53
C GLY A 112 -1.29 4.06 -3.98
N SER A 113 -1.17 3.93 -2.66
CA SER A 113 -1.08 2.64 -1.99
C SER A 113 -1.87 2.62 -0.69
N LEU A 114 -2.60 1.52 -0.48
CA LEU A 114 -3.34 1.20 0.75
C LEU A 114 -2.86 -0.17 1.22
N PHE A 115 -2.48 -0.31 2.49
CA PHE A 115 -1.84 -1.54 2.97
C PHE A 115 -2.15 -1.82 4.44
N LEU A 116 -2.01 -3.08 4.85
CA LEU A 116 -2.09 -3.46 6.26
C LEU A 116 -0.80 -3.10 6.99
N GLY A 117 -0.95 -2.35 8.08
CA GLY A 117 0.15 -1.76 8.82
C GLY A 117 -0.09 -0.29 9.13
N ASN A 118 0.99 0.47 9.33
CA ASN A 118 0.91 1.91 9.54
C ASN A 118 2.22 2.61 9.17
N VAL A 119 2.17 3.94 9.09
CA VAL A 119 3.34 4.79 8.84
C VAL A 119 3.71 5.53 10.12
N ARG A 120 4.99 5.62 10.42
CA ARG A 120 5.52 6.52 11.44
C ARG A 120 5.62 7.92 10.85
N GLU A 121 4.62 8.75 11.14
CA GLU A 121 4.65 10.16 10.80
C GLU A 121 5.33 11.01 11.91
N PRO A 122 5.85 12.21 11.57
CA PRO A 122 6.05 12.67 10.21
C PRO A 122 7.23 11.94 9.55
N ILE A 123 7.23 11.86 8.23
CA ILE A 123 8.43 11.47 7.47
C ILE A 123 9.47 12.59 7.63
N THR A 124 10.60 12.28 8.25
CA THR A 124 11.64 13.28 8.56
C THR A 124 12.82 13.28 7.58
N SER A 125 12.87 12.32 6.65
CA SER A 125 13.97 12.14 5.69
C SER A 125 13.44 11.49 4.42
N THR A 126 13.88 12.00 3.27
CA THR A 126 13.57 11.41 1.95
C THR A 126 14.33 10.11 1.70
N LYS A 127 15.37 9.81 2.48
CA LYS A 127 16.18 8.58 2.39
C LYS A 127 15.59 7.42 3.19
N ASP A 128 14.74 7.71 4.18
CA ASP A 128 14.21 6.74 5.15
C ASP A 128 12.71 6.46 4.97
N GLY A 129 12.11 6.88 3.84
CA GLY A 129 10.69 6.67 3.54
C GLY A 129 10.22 5.22 3.79
N PRO A 130 10.91 4.20 3.24
CA PRO A 130 10.56 2.80 3.50
C PRO A 130 10.64 2.41 4.98
N LYS A 131 11.57 2.97 5.76
CA LYS A 131 11.74 2.67 7.20
C LYS A 131 10.61 3.23 8.06
N ALA A 132 9.87 4.21 7.56
CA ALA A 132 8.70 4.73 8.28
C ALA A 132 7.52 3.76 8.23
N ILE A 133 7.48 2.88 7.23
CA ILE A 133 6.39 1.93 7.04
C ILE A 133 6.61 0.72 7.95
N ASN A 134 5.58 0.36 8.71
CA ASN A 134 5.49 -0.88 9.45
C ASN A 134 4.58 -1.85 8.68
N TRP A 135 5.19 -2.81 7.99
CA TRP A 135 4.48 -3.74 7.11
C TRP A 135 3.82 -4.89 7.87
N GLY A 136 2.52 -5.03 7.66
CA GLY A 136 1.74 -6.17 8.13
C GLY A 136 1.07 -5.98 9.49
N ILE A 137 0.17 -6.92 9.79
CA ILE A 137 -0.50 -7.03 11.09
C ILE A 137 -0.30 -8.44 11.67
N PRO A 138 -0.33 -8.60 13.00
CA PRO A 138 -0.41 -9.92 13.63
C PRO A 138 -1.60 -10.72 13.09
N PHE A 139 -1.36 -11.97 12.74
CA PHE A 139 -2.37 -12.81 12.11
C PHE A 139 -1.99 -14.30 12.19
N THR A 140 -2.91 -15.13 12.66
CA THR A 140 -2.67 -16.57 12.93
C THR A 140 -3.65 -17.50 12.23
N ALA A 141 -4.49 -16.97 11.34
CA ALA A 141 -5.46 -17.77 10.59
C ALA A 141 -4.89 -18.18 9.21
N ARG A 142 -5.59 -19.08 8.51
CA ARG A 142 -5.18 -19.64 7.22
C ARG A 142 -6.28 -19.52 6.16
N PRO A 143 -6.48 -18.33 5.58
CA PRO A 143 -7.50 -18.12 4.56
C PRO A 143 -7.11 -18.81 3.24
N LYS A 144 -8.09 -19.31 2.50
CA LYS A 144 -7.93 -19.88 1.17
C LYS A 144 -7.79 -18.82 0.08
N ALA A 145 -8.42 -17.66 0.27
CA ALA A 145 -8.41 -16.58 -0.72
C ALA A 145 -8.57 -15.20 -0.08
N LEU A 146 -8.20 -14.17 -0.85
CA LEU A 146 -8.60 -12.78 -0.63
C LEU A 146 -9.76 -12.47 -1.58
N ARG A 147 -10.81 -11.83 -1.07
CA ARG A 147 -11.96 -11.35 -1.86
C ARG A 147 -12.10 -9.84 -1.68
N PHE A 148 -12.36 -9.13 -2.77
CA PHE A 148 -12.60 -7.69 -2.78
C PHE A 148 -13.26 -7.26 -4.09
N ASP A 149 -13.89 -6.10 -4.08
CA ASP A 149 -14.39 -5.46 -5.29
C ASP A 149 -13.33 -4.54 -5.83
N TYR A 150 -13.23 -4.45 -7.15
CA TYR A 150 -12.28 -3.52 -7.76
C TYR A 150 -12.76 -2.93 -9.08
N LYS A 151 -12.16 -1.81 -9.42
CA LYS A 151 -12.23 -1.20 -10.75
C LYS A 151 -10.85 -0.68 -11.12
N THR A 152 -10.50 -0.74 -12.40
CA THR A 152 -9.24 -0.16 -12.89
C THR A 152 -9.48 0.78 -14.06
N SER A 153 -8.73 1.88 -14.07
CA SER A 153 -8.59 2.78 -15.22
C SER A 153 -7.10 2.98 -15.46
N LEU A 154 -6.59 2.35 -16.51
CA LEU A 154 -5.15 2.29 -16.81
C LEU A 154 -4.91 2.87 -18.21
N PRO A 155 -4.20 4.00 -18.33
CA PRO A 155 -3.82 4.55 -19.63
C PRO A 155 -3.17 3.51 -20.53
N ASN A 156 -3.53 3.53 -21.81
CA ASN A 156 -2.96 2.61 -22.79
C ASN A 156 -1.57 3.07 -23.27
N VAL A 157 -0.60 3.08 -22.37
CA VAL A 157 0.79 3.45 -22.66
C VAL A 157 1.70 2.24 -22.58
N ALA A 158 2.72 2.20 -23.46
CA ALA A 158 3.67 1.09 -23.53
C ALA A 158 4.77 1.18 -22.46
N ASN A 159 5.11 2.39 -22.03
CA ASN A 159 6.24 2.67 -21.15
C ASN A 159 5.81 3.49 -19.94
N ARG A 160 6.52 3.28 -18.83
CA ARG A 160 6.43 4.07 -17.60
C ARG A 160 7.32 5.30 -17.68
N ILE A 161 7.19 6.19 -16.71
CA ILE A 161 8.17 7.25 -16.46
C ILE A 161 8.83 7.04 -15.10
N LYS A 162 10.05 7.54 -14.95
CA LYS A 162 10.71 7.76 -13.66
C LYS A 162 10.78 9.26 -13.39
N GLN A 163 10.32 9.70 -12.23
CA GLN A 163 10.36 11.11 -11.85
C GLN A 163 10.57 11.29 -10.34
N ASN A 164 11.78 11.66 -9.95
CA ASN A 164 12.26 11.61 -8.55
C ASN A 164 12.66 12.97 -7.97
N GLY A 165 12.28 14.09 -8.60
CA GLY A 165 12.46 15.41 -8.03
C GLY A 165 12.91 16.48 -9.03
N PHE A 166 14.19 16.83 -8.96
CA PHE A 166 14.77 17.99 -9.65
C PHE A 166 15.08 17.76 -11.14
N SER A 167 15.20 16.50 -11.57
CA SER A 167 15.43 16.18 -12.97
C SER A 167 14.14 16.15 -13.78
N GLY A 168 14.27 16.23 -15.10
CA GLY A 168 13.20 15.85 -16.01
C GLY A 168 12.80 14.38 -15.83
N ALA A 169 11.58 14.05 -16.24
CA ALA A 169 11.13 12.66 -16.25
C ALA A 169 11.91 11.87 -17.30
N SER A 170 12.29 10.64 -16.99
CA SER A 170 12.88 9.71 -17.95
C SER A 170 11.92 8.57 -18.28
N THR A 171 12.02 8.03 -19.49
CA THR A 171 11.23 6.86 -19.91
C THR A 171 11.80 5.59 -19.30
N VAL A 172 10.93 4.71 -18.80
CA VAL A 172 11.27 3.37 -18.33
C VAL A 172 10.49 2.35 -19.17
N ALA A 173 11.21 1.44 -19.82
CA ALA A 173 10.60 0.47 -20.71
C ALA A 173 9.58 -0.43 -19.99
N GLY A 174 8.50 -0.77 -20.70
CA GLY A 174 7.48 -1.70 -20.23
C GLY A 174 6.33 -1.03 -19.48
N ARG A 175 5.17 -1.66 -19.62
CA ARG A 175 3.88 -1.16 -19.13
C ARG A 175 3.78 -1.26 -17.61
N ASP A 176 3.12 -0.28 -17.02
CA ASP A 176 2.77 -0.27 -15.60
C ASP A 176 1.55 -1.15 -15.32
N HIS A 177 1.48 -1.67 -14.10
CA HIS A 177 0.33 -2.44 -13.64
C HIS A 177 -0.12 -1.91 -12.28
N ALA A 178 -1.43 -1.79 -12.08
CA ALA A 178 -1.94 -1.81 -10.72
C ALA A 178 -1.72 -3.22 -10.15
N ILE A 179 -1.43 -3.32 -8.85
CA ILE A 179 -1.02 -4.59 -8.24
C ILE A 179 -1.65 -4.75 -6.85
N VAL A 180 -2.04 -5.99 -6.55
CA VAL A 180 -2.39 -6.42 -5.20
C VAL A 180 -1.44 -7.53 -4.80
N VAL A 181 -0.82 -7.40 -3.64
CA VAL A 181 0.05 -8.42 -3.06
C VAL A 181 -0.47 -8.80 -1.69
N LEU A 182 -0.53 -10.10 -1.43
CA LEU A 182 -0.77 -10.68 -0.12
C LEU A 182 0.30 -11.71 0.18
N TYR A 183 0.93 -11.55 1.33
CA TYR A 183 1.87 -12.53 1.86
C TYR A 183 1.49 -12.92 3.28
N LEU A 184 1.48 -14.23 3.53
CA LEU A 184 1.46 -14.78 4.88
C LEU A 184 2.90 -15.08 5.28
N GLN A 185 3.32 -14.60 6.44
CA GLN A 185 4.68 -14.73 6.92
C GLN A 185 4.72 -15.42 8.28
N LYS A 186 5.69 -16.30 8.47
CA LYS A 186 6.14 -16.76 9.78
C LYS A 186 7.35 -15.94 10.19
N ARG A 187 7.13 -14.86 10.93
CA ARG A 187 8.22 -13.99 11.44
C ARG A 187 8.85 -14.54 12.71
N HIS A 188 10.16 -14.32 12.84
CA HIS A 188 10.95 -14.53 14.05
C HIS A 188 11.76 -13.26 14.34
N GLU A 189 11.78 -12.84 15.60
CA GLU A 189 12.63 -11.75 16.08
C GLU A 189 13.72 -12.33 16.98
N ASP A 190 14.98 -12.06 16.66
CA ASP A 190 16.11 -12.50 17.49
C ASP A 190 16.30 -11.59 18.72
N ALA A 191 17.19 -11.98 19.65
CA ALA A 191 17.47 -11.19 20.85
C ALA A 191 18.01 -9.77 20.56
N LYS A 192 18.63 -9.55 19.38
CA LYS A 192 19.12 -8.24 18.94
C LYS A 192 18.00 -7.37 18.37
N GLY A 193 16.84 -7.96 18.06
CA GLY A 193 15.67 -7.31 17.50
C GLY A 193 15.69 -7.30 15.97
N ASN A 194 16.46 -8.18 15.31
CA ASN A 194 16.39 -8.38 13.87
C ASN A 194 15.19 -9.27 13.52
N ILE A 195 14.51 -8.98 12.42
CA ILE A 195 13.33 -9.75 11.98
C ILE A 195 13.69 -10.57 10.75
N THR A 196 13.51 -11.88 10.86
CA THR A 196 13.49 -12.80 9.71
C THR A 196 12.09 -13.35 9.50
N ALA A 197 11.82 -13.87 8.30
CA ALA A 197 10.55 -14.48 7.98
C ALA A 197 10.72 -15.70 7.07
N LYS A 198 9.85 -16.70 7.22
CA LYS A 198 9.57 -17.67 6.16
C LYS A 198 8.25 -17.31 5.48
N ARG A 199 8.19 -17.38 4.15
CA ARG A 199 6.95 -17.17 3.38
C ARG A 199 6.06 -18.39 3.53
N VAL A 200 4.86 -18.20 4.08
CA VAL A 200 3.86 -19.25 4.31
C VAL A 200 2.89 -19.34 3.14
N GLY A 201 2.41 -18.19 2.65
CA GLY A 201 1.42 -18.14 1.60
C GLY A 201 1.58 -16.89 0.75
N THR A 202 1.26 -17.00 -0.54
CA THR A 202 1.45 -15.95 -1.55
C THR A 202 0.22 -15.82 -2.43
N MET A 203 -0.27 -14.60 -2.60
CA MET A 203 -1.20 -14.22 -3.65
C MET A 203 -0.72 -12.90 -4.25
N VAL A 204 -0.63 -12.82 -5.56
CA VAL A 204 -0.32 -11.59 -6.28
C VAL A 204 -1.19 -11.53 -7.54
N VAL A 205 -1.87 -10.40 -7.74
CA VAL A 205 -2.57 -10.09 -8.99
C VAL A 205 -2.08 -8.76 -9.55
N ARG A 206 -1.89 -8.72 -10.87
CA ARG A 206 -1.49 -7.52 -11.62
C ARG A 206 -2.56 -7.20 -12.65
N TYR A 207 -2.97 -5.94 -12.69
CA TYR A 207 -3.95 -5.44 -13.66
C TYR A 207 -3.23 -4.58 -14.69
N GLY A 208 -3.25 -5.02 -15.95
CA GLY A 208 -2.67 -4.30 -17.08
C GLY A 208 -3.69 -3.58 -17.97
N LYS A 209 -4.98 -3.78 -17.71
CA LYS A 209 -6.10 -3.23 -18.50
C LYS A 209 -7.15 -2.58 -17.60
N SER A 210 -7.86 -1.61 -18.14
CA SER A 210 -9.06 -1.05 -17.51
C SER A 210 -10.18 -2.08 -17.47
N THR A 211 -10.99 -2.04 -16.42
CA THR A 211 -12.26 -2.79 -16.35
C THR A 211 -13.39 -1.99 -16.98
N ASN A 212 -14.46 -2.68 -17.39
CA ASN A 212 -15.70 -2.04 -17.83
C ASN A 212 -16.66 -1.86 -16.64
N GLY A 213 -16.24 -1.06 -15.66
CA GLY A 213 -16.96 -0.90 -14.38
C GLY A 213 -16.36 -1.74 -13.24
N TRP A 214 -17.16 -1.95 -12.20
CA TRP A 214 -16.77 -2.74 -11.04
C TRP A 214 -16.77 -4.23 -11.35
N VAL A 215 -15.78 -4.92 -10.79
CA VAL A 215 -15.70 -6.38 -10.73
C VAL A 215 -15.92 -6.74 -9.28
N GLU A 216 -17.13 -7.23 -8.99
CA GLU A 216 -17.58 -7.57 -7.64
C GLU A 216 -17.04 -8.95 -7.22
N ASP A 217 -16.80 -9.11 -5.91
CA ASP A 217 -16.43 -10.36 -5.25
C ASP A 217 -15.23 -11.08 -5.90
N ALA A 218 -14.31 -10.32 -6.49
CA ALA A 218 -13.13 -10.87 -7.14
C ALA A 218 -12.30 -11.66 -6.12
N THR A 219 -12.23 -12.97 -6.32
CA THR A 219 -11.66 -13.91 -5.35
C THR A 219 -10.35 -14.49 -5.88
N TYR A 220 -9.25 -14.24 -5.17
CA TYR A 220 -7.91 -14.66 -5.55
C TYR A 220 -7.34 -15.66 -4.55
N THR A 221 -7.04 -16.87 -5.04
CA THR A 221 -6.49 -17.96 -4.24
C THR A 221 -5.13 -17.60 -3.64
N ILE A 222 -4.94 -17.98 -2.37
CA ILE A 222 -3.66 -17.91 -1.68
C ILE A 222 -2.97 -19.26 -1.82
N HIS A 223 -1.80 -19.26 -2.44
CA HIS A 223 -1.00 -20.47 -2.64
C HIS A 223 -0.01 -20.62 -1.47
N TYR A 224 -0.05 -21.76 -0.80
CA TYR A 224 0.76 -22.06 0.39
C TYR A 224 2.04 -22.82 0.04
N GLY A 225 3.12 -22.54 0.77
CA GLY A 225 4.44 -23.15 0.57
C GLY A 225 5.26 -22.47 -0.53
N ASP A 226 6.22 -23.19 -1.09
CA ASP A 226 7.09 -22.72 -2.17
C ASP A 226 6.38 -22.79 -3.52
N ILE A 227 5.99 -21.65 -4.06
CA ILE A 227 5.19 -21.56 -5.29
C ILE A 227 6.04 -21.36 -6.56
N ARG A 228 7.38 -21.40 -6.46
CA ARG A 228 8.28 -21.10 -7.59
C ARG A 228 8.11 -22.01 -8.81
N HIS A 229 7.56 -23.21 -8.58
CA HIS A 229 7.30 -24.20 -9.62
C HIS A 229 5.92 -24.05 -10.28
N MET A 230 5.07 -23.15 -9.78
CA MET A 230 3.72 -22.95 -10.32
C MET A 230 3.76 -22.11 -11.61
N ALA A 231 2.86 -22.44 -12.54
CA ALA A 231 2.65 -21.63 -13.73
C ALA A 231 2.21 -20.21 -13.34
N GLY A 232 2.74 -19.19 -14.03
CA GLY A 232 2.46 -17.79 -13.72
C GLY A 232 3.26 -17.22 -12.55
N TYR A 233 4.23 -17.95 -11.99
CA TYR A 233 5.15 -17.41 -10.99
C TYR A 233 5.98 -16.25 -11.55
N HIS A 234 5.94 -15.11 -10.89
CA HIS A 234 6.70 -13.91 -11.25
C HIS A 234 7.70 -13.54 -10.15
N ALA A 235 8.97 -13.88 -10.30
CA ALA A 235 9.98 -13.70 -9.26
C ALA A 235 10.06 -12.28 -8.68
N ALA A 236 9.87 -11.25 -9.53
CA ALA A 236 9.94 -9.85 -9.11
C ALA A 236 8.86 -9.44 -8.10
N THR A 237 7.69 -10.09 -8.14
CA THR A 237 6.54 -9.74 -7.28
C THR A 237 6.11 -10.88 -6.37
N MET A 238 6.47 -12.13 -6.65
CA MET A 238 6.08 -13.30 -5.85
C MET A 238 7.24 -13.87 -5.03
N GLY A 239 8.49 -13.51 -5.37
CA GLY A 239 9.68 -14.00 -4.69
C GLY A 239 9.82 -13.53 -3.24
N LEU A 240 10.85 -14.06 -2.58
CA LEU A 240 11.21 -13.69 -1.22
C LEU A 240 11.68 -12.23 -1.18
N ARG A 241 11.22 -11.48 -0.17
CA ARG A 241 11.45 -10.04 -0.02
C ARG A 241 12.42 -9.73 1.12
N SER A 242 13.21 -8.69 0.94
CA SER A 242 14.15 -8.17 1.95
C SER A 242 14.14 -6.65 2.07
N THR A 243 13.18 -6.00 1.38
CA THR A 243 13.05 -4.53 1.30
C THR A 243 11.99 -3.97 2.24
N ASP A 244 11.16 -4.82 2.84
CA ASP A 244 10.13 -4.42 3.78
C ASP A 244 10.72 -4.11 5.16
N TYR A 245 10.07 -3.21 5.89
CA TYR A 245 10.38 -2.86 7.27
C TYR A 245 9.22 -3.18 8.21
N ALA A 246 9.55 -3.54 9.44
CA ALA A 246 8.58 -3.68 10.52
C ALA A 246 9.19 -3.15 11.83
N ARG A 247 8.32 -2.77 12.76
CA ARG A 247 8.73 -2.40 14.12
C ARG A 247 8.93 -3.65 14.94
N ASN A 248 10.12 -3.80 15.50
CA ASN A 248 10.43 -4.88 16.43
C ASN A 248 9.85 -4.61 17.82
N SER A 249 10.00 -5.58 18.73
CA SER A 249 9.53 -5.48 20.12
C SER A 249 10.07 -4.27 20.90
N LYS A 250 11.21 -3.71 20.45
CA LYS A 250 11.87 -2.53 21.03
C LYS A 250 11.44 -1.21 20.35
N GLY A 251 10.43 -1.25 19.48
CA GLY A 251 9.92 -0.08 18.75
C GLY A 251 10.83 0.41 17.61
N LYS A 252 11.92 -0.29 17.30
CA LYS A 252 12.84 0.08 16.22
C LYS A 252 12.32 -0.46 14.90
N SER A 253 12.34 0.38 13.86
CA SER A 253 12.07 -0.07 12.49
C SER A 253 13.29 -0.79 11.93
N VAL A 254 13.11 -2.07 11.59
CA VAL A 254 14.17 -2.94 11.07
C VAL A 254 13.70 -3.65 9.80
N PRO A 255 14.61 -4.03 8.90
CA PRO A 255 14.25 -4.83 7.73
C PRO A 255 13.63 -6.17 8.14
N VAL A 256 12.60 -6.60 7.42
CA VAL A 256 12.07 -7.97 7.45
C VAL A 256 12.75 -8.73 6.32
N ARG A 257 13.58 -9.72 6.67
CA ARG A 257 14.28 -10.54 5.69
C ARG A 257 13.57 -11.89 5.54
N GLU A 258 12.94 -12.12 4.40
CA GLU A 258 12.47 -13.46 4.08
C GLU A 258 13.65 -14.36 3.71
N VAL A 259 13.85 -15.43 4.50
CA VAL A 259 15.02 -16.32 4.41
C VAL A 259 14.68 -17.69 3.82
N GLY A 260 13.41 -17.93 3.48
CA GLY A 260 12.97 -19.18 2.88
C GLY A 260 11.46 -19.28 2.78
N TRP A 261 11.00 -20.41 2.25
CA TRP A 261 9.60 -20.81 2.23
C TRP A 261 9.31 -21.71 3.44
N ALA A 262 8.11 -21.57 4.01
CA ALA A 262 7.64 -22.46 5.06
C ALA A 262 6.95 -23.70 4.44
N ALA A 263 6.67 -24.70 5.27
CA ALA A 263 5.80 -25.80 4.87
C ALA A 263 4.39 -25.27 4.53
N ALA A 264 3.71 -25.96 3.62
CA ALA A 264 2.39 -25.51 3.14
C ALA A 264 1.35 -25.45 4.27
N ASP A 265 1.48 -26.26 5.32
CA ASP A 265 0.63 -26.35 6.51
C ASP A 265 1.10 -25.48 7.69
N GLU A 266 2.18 -24.71 7.54
CA GLU A 266 2.71 -23.83 8.60
C GLU A 266 1.75 -22.68 8.94
N THR A 267 1.43 -22.49 10.22
CA THR A 267 0.56 -21.37 10.64
C THR A 267 1.31 -20.03 10.63
N PRO A 268 0.82 -19.00 9.93
CA PRO A 268 1.50 -17.70 9.86
C PRO A 268 1.46 -16.97 11.21
N THR A 269 2.33 -15.96 11.35
CA THR A 269 2.25 -14.99 12.44
C THR A 269 1.84 -13.60 11.96
N HIS A 270 1.94 -13.33 10.65
CA HIS A 270 1.66 -12.02 10.07
C HIS A 270 0.95 -12.14 8.72
N LEU A 271 0.03 -11.19 8.48
CA LEU A 271 -0.61 -10.95 7.20
C LEU A 271 -0.10 -9.62 6.63
N ILE A 272 0.46 -9.69 5.43
CA ILE A 272 0.82 -8.54 4.61
C ILE A 272 -0.20 -8.44 3.49
N LEU A 273 -0.76 -7.26 3.29
CA LEU A 273 -1.64 -6.96 2.16
C LEU A 273 -1.37 -5.54 1.70
N GLN A 274 -1.22 -5.36 0.39
CA GLN A 274 -1.07 -4.06 -0.24
C GLN A 274 -1.86 -4.02 -1.54
N PHE A 275 -2.56 -2.92 -1.74
CA PHE A 275 -3.08 -2.45 -3.00
C PHE A 275 -2.20 -1.28 -3.46
N SER A 276 -1.86 -1.25 -4.75
CA SER A 276 -1.06 -0.18 -5.35
C SER A 276 -1.53 0.13 -6.77
N SER A 277 -1.61 1.40 -7.13
CA SER A 277 -1.92 1.85 -8.49
C SER A 277 -0.75 1.66 -9.47
N SER A 278 0.42 1.26 -8.99
CA SER A 278 1.61 0.99 -9.81
C SER A 278 2.49 -0.10 -9.19
N ASP A 279 3.14 -0.89 -10.03
CA ASP A 279 4.17 -1.87 -9.68
C ASP A 279 5.58 -1.45 -10.12
N GLY A 280 5.73 -0.20 -10.59
CA GLY A 280 7.00 0.30 -11.12
C GLY A 280 8.11 0.48 -10.09
N GLY A 281 7.75 0.55 -8.81
CA GLY A 281 8.68 0.82 -7.71
C GLY A 281 8.86 2.31 -7.43
N ALA A 282 9.90 2.67 -6.68
CA ALA A 282 10.09 4.03 -6.21
C ALA A 282 10.21 5.03 -7.38
N TYR A 283 9.28 6.00 -7.42
CA TYR A 283 9.24 7.08 -8.41
C TYR A 283 9.04 6.63 -9.86
N ILE A 284 8.65 5.38 -10.09
CA ILE A 284 8.43 4.81 -11.42
C ILE A 284 6.98 4.39 -11.54
N GLY A 285 6.32 4.79 -12.62
CA GLY A 285 4.94 4.40 -12.90
C GLY A 285 4.32 5.16 -14.06
N THR A 286 3.02 5.02 -14.23
CA THR A 286 2.23 5.71 -15.25
C THR A 286 1.23 6.66 -14.58
N PRO A 287 1.38 7.99 -14.72
CA PRO A 287 0.39 8.94 -14.26
C PRO A 287 -1.00 8.66 -14.86
N GLY A 288 -2.03 8.72 -14.03
CA GLY A 288 -3.41 8.38 -14.40
C GLY A 288 -3.79 6.93 -14.16
N ASN A 289 -2.85 6.02 -13.86
CA ASN A 289 -3.20 4.69 -13.37
C ASN A 289 -4.05 4.83 -12.11
N THR A 290 -5.24 4.26 -12.14
CA THR A 290 -6.18 4.32 -11.03
C THR A 290 -6.72 2.93 -10.71
N LEU A 291 -6.68 2.58 -9.43
CA LEU A 291 -7.24 1.37 -8.84
C LEU A 291 -8.25 1.76 -7.78
N TRP A 292 -9.50 1.35 -7.94
CA TRP A 292 -10.51 1.45 -6.88
C TRP A 292 -10.64 0.10 -6.18
N ILE A 293 -10.81 0.12 -4.86
CA ILE A 293 -10.92 -1.07 -4.01
C ILE A 293 -12.06 -0.89 -3.01
N ASP A 294 -12.83 -1.95 -2.80
CA ASP A 294 -13.87 -2.03 -1.79
C ASP A 294 -14.07 -3.47 -1.25
N ASN A 295 -14.87 -3.62 -0.17
CA ASN A 295 -15.35 -4.88 0.41
C ASN A 295 -14.27 -5.96 0.63
N VAL A 296 -13.12 -5.56 1.17
CA VAL A 296 -11.97 -6.46 1.38
C VAL A 296 -12.23 -7.47 2.50
N SER A 297 -12.16 -8.75 2.15
CA SER A 297 -12.45 -9.88 3.04
C SER A 297 -11.53 -11.08 2.77
N LEU A 298 -11.43 -11.96 3.78
CA LEU A 298 -10.69 -13.22 3.71
C LEU A 298 -11.67 -14.40 3.66
N VAL A 299 -11.39 -15.36 2.78
CA VAL A 299 -12.26 -16.54 2.55
C VAL A 299 -11.62 -17.79 3.17
N TYR A 300 -12.41 -18.62 3.86
CA TYR A 300 -11.97 -19.85 4.54
C TYR A 300 -12.76 -21.08 4.13
#